data_AF-A0A969PB76-F1
#
_entry.id   AF-A0A969PB76-F1
#
_cell.length_a   1.000
_cell.length_b   1.000
_cell.length_c   1.000
_cell.angle_alpha   90.00
_cell.angle_beta   90.00
_cell.angle_gamma   90.00
#
_symmetry.space_group_name_H-M   'P 1'
#
loop_
_entity.id
_entity.type
_entity.pdbx_description
1 polymer ?
#
loop_
_entity_poly.entity_id
_entity_poly.type
_entity_poly.pdbx_seq_one_letter_code
_entity_poly.pdbx_strand_id
1 'polypeptide(L)'
;MQTITNLKQLNWIPPRGEHRISINVAKVSNLGRLWNFAESLGFHPELIAMVFPNRVEIQLLLLQEQLEPDAILGFDYDPLIDRFVEVEVPDDAIRHSYGGKMSAIA
;
A
#
# COMPACT_ATOMS: atom_id res chain seq x y z
N MET A 1 9.70 6.32 -24.34
CA MET A 1 8.73 5.74 -23.40
C MET A 1 9.42 4.56 -22.72
N GLN A 2 9.90 4.73 -21.49
CA GLN A 2 10.54 3.62 -20.77
C GLN A 2 9.44 2.75 -20.18
N THR A 3 9.23 1.59 -20.77
CA THR A 3 8.39 0.54 -20.20
C THR A 3 9.15 -0.03 -19.01
N ILE A 4 8.63 0.13 -17.80
CA ILE A 4 9.15 -0.58 -16.62
C ILE A 4 8.67 -2.03 -16.75
N THR A 5 9.45 -2.83 -17.45
CA THR A 5 9.17 -4.26 -17.65
C THR A 5 9.33 -4.97 -16.30
N ASN A 6 8.33 -5.76 -15.89
CA ASN A 6 8.30 -6.64 -14.71
C ASN A 6 7.75 -6.07 -13.38
N LEU A 7 7.18 -4.85 -13.33
CA LEU A 7 6.42 -4.42 -12.14
C LEU A 7 4.92 -4.41 -12.42
N LYS A 8 4.15 -4.95 -11.47
CA LYS A 8 2.69 -4.82 -11.46
C LYS A 8 2.33 -3.32 -11.37
N GLN A 9 1.47 -2.88 -12.27
CA GLN A 9 1.01 -1.48 -12.30
C GLN A 9 -0.37 -1.38 -11.64
N LEU A 10 -0.52 -0.48 -10.67
CA LEU A 10 -1.78 -0.19 -10.00
C LEU A 10 -2.16 1.29 -10.13
N ASN A 11 -3.45 1.56 -10.26
CA ASN A 11 -3.98 2.92 -10.20
C ASN A 11 -3.93 3.44 -8.75
N TRP A 12 -3.71 4.75 -8.57
CA TRP A 12 -3.71 5.34 -7.24
C TRP A 12 -5.07 5.26 -6.52
N ILE A 13 -6.17 5.32 -7.29
CA ILE A 13 -7.53 5.06 -6.79
C ILE A 13 -7.79 3.55 -6.91
N PRO A 14 -8.03 2.85 -5.78
CA PRO A 14 -8.42 1.45 -5.82
C PRO A 14 -9.85 1.27 -6.37
N PRO A 15 -10.18 0.09 -6.92
CA PRO A 15 -11.56 -0.35 -7.13
C PRO A 15 -12.41 -0.26 -5.85
N ARG A 16 -13.74 -0.15 -6.03
CA ARG A 16 -14.67 -0.12 -4.89
C ARG A 16 -14.52 -1.35 -4.01
N GLY A 17 -14.52 -1.16 -2.70
CA GLY A 17 -14.30 -2.18 -1.67
C GLY A 17 -12.84 -2.57 -1.48
N GLU A 18 -11.92 -2.10 -2.32
CA GLU A 18 -10.51 -2.44 -2.20
C GLU A 18 -9.78 -1.47 -1.27
N HIS A 19 -9.06 -2.03 -0.29
CA HIS A 19 -8.14 -1.34 0.60
C HIS A 19 -6.70 -1.63 0.20
N ARG A 20 -5.88 -0.58 0.19
CA ARG A 20 -4.44 -0.70 -0.08
C ARG A 20 -3.64 0.04 0.96
N ILE A 21 -2.59 -0.62 1.45
CA ILE A 21 -1.51 0.03 2.19
C ILE A 21 -0.22 -0.16 1.41
N SER A 22 0.45 0.94 1.12
CA SER A 22 1.74 0.93 0.44
C SER A 22 2.68 2.01 0.98
N ILE A 23 3.98 1.85 0.73
CA ILE A 23 5.01 2.80 1.16
C ILE A 23 5.82 3.27 -0.05
N ASN A 24 6.00 4.59 -0.19
CA ASN A 24 6.78 5.18 -1.27
C ASN A 24 8.27 4.89 -1.05
N VAL A 25 8.86 4.04 -1.91
CA VAL A 25 10.24 3.58 -1.72
C VAL A 25 11.27 4.68 -1.90
N ALA A 26 10.94 5.75 -2.63
CA ALA A 26 11.86 6.87 -2.85
C ALA A 26 12.09 7.72 -1.58
N LYS A 27 11.24 7.56 -0.57
CA LYS A 27 11.33 8.25 0.72
C LYS A 27 11.93 7.40 1.84
N VAL A 28 12.23 6.13 1.56
CA VAL A 28 12.74 5.18 2.55
C VAL A 28 14.26 5.06 2.37
N SER A 29 15.01 5.24 3.45
CA SER A 29 16.47 5.17 3.45
C SER A 29 17.00 3.73 3.30
N ASN A 30 16.26 2.75 3.82
CA ASN A 30 16.65 1.34 3.80
C ASN A 30 15.48 0.42 3.43
N LEU A 31 15.32 0.16 2.14
CA LEU A 31 14.24 -0.69 1.62
C LEU A 31 14.35 -2.15 2.11
N GLY A 32 15.56 -2.70 2.25
CA GLY A 32 15.74 -4.08 2.70
C GLY A 32 15.30 -4.30 4.14
N ARG A 33 15.56 -3.33 5.02
CA ARG A 33 15.07 -3.35 6.41
C ARG A 33 13.55 -3.29 6.46
N LEU A 34 12.94 -2.40 5.67
CA LEU A 34 11.49 -2.29 5.57
C LEU A 34 10.86 -3.59 5.05
N TRP A 35 11.48 -4.22 4.06
CA TRP A 35 11.01 -5.49 3.50
C TRP A 35 10.94 -6.58 4.57
N ASN A 36 12.06 -6.83 5.25
CA ASN A 36 12.14 -7.85 6.30
C ASN A 36 11.18 -7.55 7.47
N PHE A 37 10.98 -6.27 7.76
CA PHE A 37 10.03 -5.84 8.77
C PHE A 37 8.58 -6.09 8.38
N ALA A 38 8.20 -5.82 7.13
CA ALA A 38 6.88 -6.15 6.62
C ALA A 38 6.62 -7.66 6.70
N GLU A 39 7.59 -8.48 6.30
CA GLU A 39 7.49 -9.94 6.41
C GLU A 39 7.37 -10.41 7.88
N SER A 40 8.06 -9.77 8.83
CA SER A 40 7.96 -10.12 10.26
C SER A 40 6.61 -9.79 10.89
N LEU A 41 5.88 -8.83 10.30
CA LEU A 41 4.48 -8.53 10.64
C LEU A 41 3.46 -9.45 9.93
N GLY A 42 3.93 -10.38 9.09
CA GLY A 42 3.09 -11.31 8.35
C GLY A 42 2.58 -10.79 7.00
N PHE A 43 3.09 -9.64 6.52
CA PHE A 43 2.77 -9.16 5.18
C PHE A 43 3.59 -9.89 4.10
N HIS A 44 3.09 -9.83 2.87
CA HIS A 44 3.81 -10.29 1.68
C HIS A 44 4.12 -9.09 0.78
N PRO A 45 5.19 -8.34 1.09
CA PRO A 45 5.49 -7.10 0.38
C PRO A 45 5.78 -7.35 -1.12
N GLU A 46 5.23 -6.48 -1.98
CA GLU A 46 5.42 -6.53 -3.43
C GLU A 46 5.85 -5.14 -3.95
N LEU A 47 6.84 -5.07 -4.85
CA LEU A 47 7.11 -3.82 -5.57
C LEU A 47 6.09 -3.61 -6.68
N ILE A 48 5.44 -2.46 -6.64
CA ILE A 48 4.48 -2.04 -7.65
C ILE A 48 4.87 -0.67 -8.21
N ALA A 49 4.38 -0.39 -9.42
CA ALA A 49 4.33 0.97 -9.93
C ALA A 49 2.92 1.53 -9.72
N MET A 50 2.80 2.60 -8.94
CA MET A 50 1.54 3.31 -8.72
C MET A 50 1.44 4.50 -9.67
N VAL A 51 0.39 4.50 -10.49
CA VAL A 51 0.16 5.52 -11.52
C VAL A 51 -0.78 6.60 -10.99
N PHE A 52 -0.26 7.83 -10.95
CA PHE A 52 -1.00 9.05 -10.62
C PHE A 52 -1.25 9.86 -11.89
N PRO A 53 -2.15 10.87 -11.85
CA PRO A 53 -2.45 11.69 -13.03
C PRO A 53 -1.22 12.41 -13.63
N ASN A 54 -0.21 12.73 -12.82
CA ASN A 54 0.95 13.52 -13.23
C ASN A 54 2.31 12.87 -12.96
N ARG A 55 2.35 11.65 -12.41
CA ARG A 55 3.59 10.95 -12.07
C ARG A 55 3.38 9.44 -11.88
N VAL A 56 4.48 8.72 -11.83
CA VAL A 56 4.52 7.31 -11.41
C VAL A 56 5.41 7.22 -10.17
N GLU A 57 4.95 6.51 -9.15
CA GLU A 57 5.74 6.22 -7.96
C GLU A 57 6.00 4.72 -7.88
N ILE A 58 7.22 4.33 -7.48
CA ILE A 58 7.47 2.94 -7.07
C ILE A 58 7.08 2.84 -5.59
N GLN A 59 6.29 1.84 -5.28
CA GLN A 59 5.70 1.64 -3.96
C GLN A 59 5.95 0.21 -3.52
N LEU A 60 6.22 0.02 -2.22
CA LEU A 60 6.18 -1.28 -1.58
C LEU A 60 4.74 -1.51 -1.12
N LEU A 61 4.01 -2.35 -1.83
CA LEU A 61 2.65 -2.75 -1.47
C LEU A 61 2.71 -3.74 -0.32
N LEU A 62 2.03 -3.45 0.78
CA LEU A 62 2.00 -4.27 1.98
C LEU A 62 0.69 -5.03 2.11
N LEU A 63 -0.41 -4.38 1.74
CA LEU A 63 -1.75 -4.91 1.82
C LEU A 63 -2.52 -4.53 0.56
N GLN A 64 -3.21 -5.52 -0.01
CA GLN A 64 -4.23 -5.33 -1.03
C GLN A 64 -5.37 -6.30 -0.76
N GLU A 65 -6.46 -5.81 -0.19
CA GLU A 65 -7.62 -6.65 0.17
C GLU A 65 -8.91 -6.06 -0.39
N GLN A 66 -9.76 -6.94 -0.92
CA GLN A 66 -11.13 -6.61 -1.30
C GLN A 66 -12.03 -6.94 -0.10
N LEU A 67 -12.65 -5.93 0.48
CA LEU A 67 -13.62 -6.11 1.54
C LEU A 67 -15.03 -6.27 0.97
N GLU A 68 -15.77 -7.20 1.54
CA GLU A 68 -17.21 -7.31 1.35
C GLU A 68 -17.93 -6.08 1.94
N PRO A 69 -19.17 -5.79 1.49
CA PRO A 69 -20.02 -4.78 2.12
C PRO A 69 -20.08 -5.01 3.65
N ASP A 70 -19.84 -3.94 4.41
CA ASP A 70 -19.86 -3.91 5.88
C ASP A 70 -18.76 -4.70 6.62
N ALA A 71 -17.79 -5.28 5.90
CA ALA A 71 -16.57 -5.79 6.51
C ALA A 71 -15.63 -4.64 6.94
N ILE A 72 -14.92 -4.86 8.05
CA ILE A 72 -13.87 -3.97 8.56
C ILE A 72 -12.52 -4.66 8.31
N LEU A 73 -11.47 -3.88 8.07
CA LEU A 73 -10.10 -4.42 8.06
C LEU A 73 -9.82 -5.19 9.36
N GLY A 74 -9.24 -6.38 9.21
CA GLY A 74 -8.95 -7.25 10.36
C GLY A 74 -7.82 -6.76 11.27
N PHE A 75 -7.22 -5.61 11.00
CA PHE A 75 -6.13 -5.02 11.78
C PHE A 75 -6.36 -3.53 12.01
N ASP A 76 -5.76 -3.03 13.09
CA ASP A 76 -5.79 -1.62 13.45
C ASP A 76 -4.68 -0.86 12.72
N TYR A 77 -5.05 0.23 12.05
CA TYR A 77 -4.14 1.01 11.21
C TYR A 77 -3.17 1.86 12.04
N ASP A 78 -3.65 2.52 13.10
CA ASP A 78 -2.83 3.45 13.86
C ASP A 78 -1.64 2.74 14.54
N PRO A 79 -1.82 1.57 15.20
CA PRO A 79 -0.70 0.81 15.74
C PRO A 79 0.29 0.33 14.68
N LEU A 80 -0.19 0.02 13.47
CA LEU A 80 0.68 -0.38 12.37
C LEU A 80 1.57 0.79 11.91
N ILE A 81 1.04 2.01 11.86
CA ILE A 81 1.81 3.22 11.52
C ILE A 81 2.90 3.48 12.56
N ASP A 82 2.58 3.40 13.85
CA ASP A 82 3.56 3.58 14.92
C ASP A 82 4.74 2.61 14.79
N ARG A 83 4.47 1.39 14.32
CA ARG A 83 5.49 0.34 14.13
C ARG A 83 6.42 0.65 12.96
N PHE A 84 5.96 1.36 11.92
CA PHE A 84 6.83 1.75 10.78
C PHE A 84 7.89 2.80 11.15
N VAL A 85 7.65 3.59 12.19
CA VAL A 85 8.63 4.55 12.72
C VAL A 85 9.92 3.85 13.17
N GLU A 86 9.82 2.60 13.65
CA GLU A 86 10.96 1.83 14.14
C GLU A 86 11.95 1.42 13.05
N VAL A 87 11.49 1.42 11.81
CA VAL A 87 12.30 1.17 10.61
C VAL A 87 12.52 2.45 9.80
N GLU A 88 12.36 3.60 10.45
CA GLU A 88 12.68 4.93 9.91
C GLU A 88 11.90 5.27 8.64
N VAL A 89 10.69 4.74 8.51
CA VAL A 89 9.76 5.14 7.45
C VAL A 89 9.09 6.44 7.87
N PRO A 90 9.20 7.51 7.07
CA PRO A 90 8.50 8.75 7.37
C PRO A 90 7.00 8.60 7.08
N ASP A 91 6.15 9.23 7.90
CA ASP A 91 4.70 9.15 7.79
C ASP A 91 4.18 9.51 6.40
N ASP A 92 4.82 10.51 5.75
CA ASP A 92 4.46 10.99 4.43
C ASP A 92 4.86 10.04 3.27
N ALA A 93 5.57 8.95 3.57
CA ALA A 93 5.81 7.84 2.65
C ALA A 93 4.68 6.81 2.70
N ILE A 94 3.94 6.73 3.80
CA ILE A 94 2.89 5.73 3.99
C ILE A 94 1.61 6.21 3.31
N ARG A 95 0.98 5.31 2.57
CA ARG A 95 -0.25 5.58 1.85
C ARG A 95 -1.28 4.52 2.20
N HIS A 96 -2.43 4.96 2.70
CA HIS A 96 -3.65 4.18 2.80
C HIS A 96 -4.67 4.73 1.82
N SER A 97 -5.09 3.90 0.87
CA SER A 97 -6.12 4.24 -0.11
C SER A 97 -7.30 3.29 0.02
N TYR A 98 -8.51 3.83 -0.03
CA TYR A 98 -9.75 3.07 -0.06
C TYR A 98 -10.59 3.47 -1.27
N GLY A 99 -11.03 2.49 -2.07
CA GLY A 99 -11.86 2.73 -3.25
C GLY A 99 -13.33 3.06 -2.96
N GLY A 100 -13.70 3.23 -1.69
CA GLY A 100 -15.08 3.49 -1.25
C GLY A 100 -15.91 2.21 -1.10
N LYS A 101 -17.11 2.33 -0.53
CA LYS A 101 -17.98 1.17 -0.28
C LYS A 101 -18.45 0.53 -1.58
N MET A 102 -18.48 -0.80 -1.61
CA MET A 102 -19.36 -1.52 -2.52
C MET A 102 -20.79 -1.20 -2.09
N SER A 103 -21.52 -0.42 -2.90
CA SER A 103 -22.95 -0.26 -2.66
C SER A 103 -23.61 -1.60 -2.97
N ALA A 104 -24.26 -2.22 -1.98
CA ALA A 104 -25.34 -3.13 -2.27
C ALA A 104 -26.38 -2.30 -3.03
N ILE A 105 -26.64 -2.64 -4.29
CA ILE A 105 -27.80 -2.06 -4.98
C ILE A 105 -29.00 -2.75 -4.33
N ALA A 106 -29.84 -1.95 -3.67
CA ALA A 106 -31.14 -2.37 -3.13
C ALA A 106 -32.15 -2.62 -4.26
#